data_AF-A0A9Q1N2I0-F1
#
_entry.id   AF-A0A9Q1N2I0-F1
#
_cell.length_a   1.000
_cell.length_b   1.000
_cell.length_c   1.000
_cell.angle_alpha   90.00
_cell.angle_beta   90.00
_cell.angle_gamma   90.00
#
_symmetry.space_group_name_H-M   'P 1'
#
loop_
_entity.id
_entity.type
_entity.pdbx_description
1 polymer ?
#
loop_
_entity_poly.entity_id
_entity_poly.type
_entity_poly.pdbx_seq_one_letter_code
_entity_poly.pdbx_strand_id
1 'polypeptide(L)'
;MEVLLGDDIFNVDGKLWRKQRKTSSFEFASKNLRDFNTVVFWDYSLKLFKILNEASFKNEQVDMQEHWTQIPENSFAKTFDAANVIVTLRFIDPMWKIKKFLNIGSEAIIDQSIRKIDDFTYSVIRKRKTELETNDKVNKQDILSRFIELGKDPENNMTDKSLRDIVLNFVIAGRDTTATTLSLGYLHDYNSRARSGEAVRGAEVVGTSPG
;
A
#
# COMPACT_ATOMS: atom_id res chain seq x y z
N MET A 1 4.90 4.70 16.42
CA MET A 1 4.98 4.80 14.96
C MET A 1 6.40 4.72 14.44
N GLU A 2 7.40 5.31 15.12
CA GLU A 2 8.82 5.28 14.70
C GLU A 2 9.37 3.88 14.34
N VAL A 3 8.97 2.83 15.08
CA VAL A 3 9.39 1.45 14.80
C VAL A 3 8.97 0.97 13.41
N LEU A 4 7.87 1.51 12.87
CA LEU A 4 7.33 1.15 11.56
C LEU A 4 7.64 2.22 10.50
N LEU A 5 7.56 3.50 10.82
CA LEU A 5 7.70 4.61 9.85
C LEU A 5 9.12 5.13 9.69
N GLY A 6 10.03 4.77 10.61
CA GLY A 6 11.40 5.26 10.62
C GLY A 6 11.51 6.79 10.75
N ASP A 7 12.61 7.33 10.23
CA ASP A 7 13.02 8.73 10.40
C ASP A 7 12.76 9.54 9.12
N ASP A 8 11.53 9.46 8.59
CA ASP A 8 11.21 9.98 7.25
C ASP A 8 9.98 10.93 7.25
N ILE A 9 9.31 11.20 6.12
CA ILE A 9 8.38 12.34 5.92
C ILE A 9 7.30 12.54 7.00
N PHE A 10 6.94 11.50 7.74
CA PHE A 10 6.01 11.56 8.88
C PHE A 10 6.66 11.91 10.23
N ASN A 11 7.98 11.76 10.36
CA ASN A 11 8.77 11.96 11.59
C ASN A 11 9.89 13.01 11.46
N VAL A 12 10.12 13.59 10.27
CA VAL A 12 11.12 14.66 10.05
C VAL A 12 10.48 16.04 9.88
N ASP A 13 11.21 17.07 10.31
CA ASP A 13 10.77 18.47 10.28
C ASP A 13 11.68 19.38 9.43
N GLY A 14 11.21 20.60 9.17
CA GLY A 14 12.01 21.71 8.65
C GLY A 14 12.46 21.53 7.18
N LYS A 15 13.77 21.70 6.93
CA LYS A 15 14.32 21.68 5.56
C LYS A 15 14.27 20.30 4.91
N LEU A 16 14.49 19.24 5.71
CA LEU A 16 14.48 17.86 5.22
C LEU A 16 13.07 17.46 4.77
N TRP A 17 12.06 17.75 5.59
CA TRP A 17 10.65 17.56 5.23
C TRP A 17 10.28 18.28 3.94
N ARG A 18 10.67 19.56 3.79
CA ARG A 18 10.40 20.33 2.56
C ARG A 18 11.05 19.70 1.34
N LYS A 19 12.27 19.18 1.47
CA LYS A 19 12.99 18.51 0.37
C LYS A 19 12.28 17.21 -0.03
N GLN A 20 11.98 16.34 0.93
CA GLN A 20 11.29 15.07 0.69
C GLN A 20 9.89 15.29 0.10
N ARG A 21 9.11 16.23 0.64
CA ARG A 21 7.78 16.58 0.12
C ARG A 21 7.85 17.13 -1.30
N LYS A 22 8.82 18.02 -1.57
CA LYS A 22 9.03 18.57 -2.92
C LYS A 22 9.36 17.46 -3.92
N THR A 23 10.29 16.57 -3.58
CA THR A 23 10.61 15.39 -4.39
C THR A 23 9.38 14.53 -4.65
N SER A 24 8.65 14.18 -3.59
CA SER A 24 7.44 13.35 -3.66
C SER A 24 6.37 13.99 -4.54
N SER A 25 6.19 15.31 -4.49
CA SER A 25 5.17 16.02 -5.26
C SER A 25 5.33 15.91 -6.78
N PHE A 26 6.56 15.76 -7.27
CA PHE A 26 6.82 15.56 -8.70
C PHE A 26 6.32 14.19 -9.20
N GLU A 27 6.28 13.20 -8.32
CA GLU A 27 5.80 11.85 -8.64
C GLU A 27 4.27 11.81 -8.76
N PHE A 28 3.59 12.59 -7.91
CA PHE A 28 2.14 12.76 -7.98
C PHE A 28 1.71 13.75 -9.08
N ALA A 29 2.62 14.22 -9.93
CA ALA A 29 2.25 15.01 -11.09
C ALA A 29 1.33 14.20 -12.02
N SER A 30 0.22 14.81 -12.44
CA SER A 30 -0.92 14.10 -13.03
C SER A 30 -0.60 13.26 -14.27
N LYS A 31 0.45 13.60 -15.03
CA LYS A 31 0.83 12.83 -16.23
C LYS A 31 1.51 11.49 -15.87
N ASN A 32 2.53 11.52 -15.02
CA ASN A 32 3.30 10.33 -14.64
C ASN A 32 2.41 9.33 -13.88
N LEU A 33 1.61 9.85 -12.95
CA LEU A 33 0.72 9.06 -12.14
C LEU A 33 -0.41 8.45 -12.97
N ARG A 34 -1.00 9.18 -13.91
CA ARG A 34 -2.05 8.67 -14.80
C ARG A 34 -1.54 7.56 -15.71
N ASP A 35 -0.38 7.75 -16.34
CA ASP A 35 0.14 6.79 -17.33
C ASP A 35 0.55 5.46 -16.65
N PHE A 36 1.15 5.51 -15.46
CA PHE A 36 1.44 4.32 -14.65
C PHE A 36 0.18 3.67 -14.07
N ASN A 37 -0.69 4.46 -13.45
CA ASN A 37 -1.86 3.93 -12.77
C ASN A 37 -2.91 3.39 -13.73
N THR A 38 -3.03 3.86 -14.97
CA THR A 38 -4.08 3.37 -15.89
C THR A 38 -3.90 1.87 -16.19
N VAL A 39 -2.66 1.43 -16.42
CA VAL A 39 -2.37 0.02 -16.72
C VAL A 39 -2.56 -0.84 -15.47
N VAL A 40 -1.96 -0.41 -14.36
CA VAL A 40 -2.05 -1.13 -13.08
C VAL A 40 -3.51 -1.21 -12.62
N PHE A 41 -4.23 -0.09 -12.63
CA PHE A 41 -5.63 -0.06 -12.23
C PHE A 41 -6.48 -0.99 -13.09
N TRP A 42 -6.22 -1.09 -14.39
CA TRP A 42 -6.93 -2.04 -15.24
C TRP A 42 -6.71 -3.49 -14.84
N ASP A 43 -5.45 -3.89 -14.64
CA ASP A 43 -5.11 -5.26 -14.26
C ASP A 43 -5.77 -5.67 -12.94
N TYR A 44 -5.76 -4.77 -11.95
CA TYR A 44 -6.37 -5.03 -10.64
C TYR A 44 -7.90 -4.99 -10.72
N SER A 45 -8.47 -4.09 -11.52
CA SER A 45 -9.93 -4.04 -11.75
C SER A 45 -10.44 -5.33 -12.39
N LEU A 46 -9.70 -5.90 -13.34
CA LEU A 46 -10.05 -7.19 -13.95
C LEU A 46 -9.95 -8.36 -12.97
N LYS A 47 -8.91 -8.39 -12.14
CA LYS A 47 -8.79 -9.40 -11.06
C LYS A 47 -9.94 -9.31 -10.07
N LEU A 48 -10.27 -8.09 -9.65
CA LEU A 48 -11.40 -7.84 -8.75
C LEU A 48 -12.72 -8.24 -9.41
N PHE A 49 -12.95 -7.83 -10.66
CA PHE A 49 -14.15 -8.21 -11.41
C PHE A 49 -14.30 -9.73 -11.45
N LYS A 50 -13.22 -10.47 -11.70
CA LYS A 50 -13.23 -11.94 -11.67
C LYS A 50 -13.66 -12.50 -10.30
N ILE A 51 -13.09 -11.99 -9.21
CA ILE A 51 -13.42 -12.42 -7.84
C ILE A 51 -14.90 -12.14 -7.54
N LEU A 52 -15.37 -10.92 -7.82
CA LEU A 52 -16.75 -10.51 -7.57
C LEU A 52 -17.74 -11.31 -8.43
N ASN A 53 -17.39 -11.60 -9.69
CA ASN A 53 -18.22 -12.40 -10.57
C ASN A 53 -18.33 -13.85 -10.08
N GLU A 54 -17.22 -14.47 -9.67
CA GLU A 54 -17.21 -15.81 -9.09
C GLU A 54 -18.03 -15.89 -7.80
N ALA A 55 -17.92 -14.91 -6.91
CA ALA A 55 -18.72 -14.84 -5.68
C ALA A 55 -20.21 -14.62 -5.97
N SER A 56 -20.53 -13.80 -6.98
CA SER A 56 -21.91 -13.60 -7.46
C SER A 56 -22.53 -14.91 -7.95
N PHE A 57 -21.82 -15.67 -8.79
CA PHE A 57 -22.31 -16.98 -9.26
C PHE A 57 -22.56 -17.98 -8.13
N LYS A 58 -21.81 -17.88 -7.04
CA LYS A 58 -21.95 -18.74 -5.85
C LYS A 58 -22.94 -18.18 -4.82
N ASN A 59 -23.47 -16.98 -5.04
CA ASN A 59 -24.31 -16.24 -4.10
C ASN A 59 -23.65 -16.07 -2.72
N GLU A 60 -22.32 -15.87 -2.71
CA GLU A 60 -21.52 -15.69 -1.49
C GLU A 60 -21.42 -14.21 -1.11
N GLN A 61 -21.49 -13.93 0.20
CA GLN A 61 -21.21 -12.59 0.71
C GLN A 61 -19.70 -12.32 0.66
N VAL A 62 -19.32 -11.19 0.09
CA VAL A 62 -17.94 -10.75 -0.01
C VAL A 62 -17.72 -9.55 0.89
N ASP A 63 -16.83 -9.69 1.89
CA ASP A 63 -16.25 -8.52 2.53
C ASP A 63 -15.27 -7.86 1.55
N MET A 64 -15.71 -6.71 1.04
CA MET A 64 -14.92 -5.91 0.11
C MET A 64 -13.59 -5.51 0.75
N GLN A 65 -13.59 -5.02 2.00
CA GLN A 65 -12.40 -4.52 2.67
C GLN A 65 -11.35 -5.62 2.88
N GLU A 66 -11.80 -6.84 3.21
CA GLU A 66 -10.92 -8.01 3.32
C GLU A 66 -10.35 -8.43 1.95
N HIS A 67 -11.13 -8.38 0.87
CA HIS A 67 -10.64 -8.78 -0.45
C HIS A 67 -9.75 -7.73 -1.13
N TRP A 68 -10.01 -6.43 -0.95
CA TRP A 68 -9.17 -5.34 -1.45
C TRP A 68 -7.76 -5.39 -0.85
N THR A 69 -7.63 -5.88 0.38
CA THR A 69 -6.34 -6.04 1.07
C THR A 69 -5.58 -7.32 0.69
N GLN A 70 -6.20 -8.24 -0.06
CA GLN A 70 -5.61 -9.53 -0.43
C GLN A 70 -4.87 -9.56 -1.79
N ILE A 71 -4.88 -8.49 -2.58
CA ILE A 71 -4.18 -8.42 -3.88
C ILE A 71 -2.99 -7.44 -3.77
N PRO A 72 -1.70 -7.81 -3.99
CA PRO A 72 -1.02 -9.12 -4.05
C PRO A 72 -0.03 -9.40 -2.89
N GLU A 73 0.26 -10.70 -2.73
CA GLU A 73 1.34 -11.38 -1.98
C GLU A 73 1.36 -11.34 -0.44
N ASN A 74 0.36 -12.05 0.12
CA ASN A 74 0.27 -12.93 1.30
C ASN A 74 1.23 -12.75 2.51
N SER A 75 2.51 -12.41 2.34
CA SER A 75 3.44 -12.23 3.47
C SER A 75 3.61 -10.77 3.89
N PHE A 76 3.86 -9.86 2.94
CA PHE A 76 4.07 -8.44 3.28
C PHE A 76 2.80 -7.83 3.86
N ALA A 77 1.67 -7.99 3.17
CA ALA A 77 0.41 -7.41 3.60
C ALA A 77 0.00 -7.88 5.01
N LYS A 78 0.07 -9.18 5.28
CA LYS A 78 -0.27 -9.76 6.59
C LYS A 78 0.67 -9.32 7.71
N THR A 79 1.98 -9.28 7.44
CA THR A 79 2.98 -8.85 8.43
C THR A 79 2.88 -7.36 8.72
N PHE A 80 2.57 -6.57 7.69
CA PHE A 80 2.26 -5.16 7.80
C PHE A 80 1.01 -4.90 8.66
N ASP A 81 -0.09 -5.62 8.40
CA ASP A 81 -1.33 -5.47 9.16
C ASP A 81 -1.14 -5.88 10.62
N ALA A 82 -0.41 -6.98 10.86
CA ALA A 82 -0.03 -7.41 12.21
C ALA A 82 0.82 -6.35 12.94
N ALA A 83 1.79 -5.74 12.25
CA ALA A 83 2.61 -4.68 12.83
C ALA A 83 1.76 -3.45 13.19
N ASN A 84 0.84 -3.03 12.33
CA ASN A 84 -0.07 -1.91 12.59
C ASN A 84 -0.97 -2.15 13.80
N VAL A 85 -1.55 -3.35 13.91
CA VAL A 85 -2.37 -3.71 15.08
C VAL A 85 -1.56 -3.62 16.35
N ILE A 86 -0.34 -4.19 16.37
CA ILE A 86 0.51 -4.16 17.57
C ILE A 86 0.96 -2.74 17.91
N VAL A 87 1.35 -1.94 16.91
CA VAL A 87 1.68 -0.51 17.12
C VAL A 87 0.49 0.25 17.69
N THR A 88 -0.73 -0.03 17.21
CA THR A 88 -1.97 0.56 17.73
C THR A 88 -2.21 0.14 19.19
N LEU A 89 -2.01 -1.14 19.50
CA LEU A 89 -2.16 -1.65 20.87
C LEU A 89 -1.15 -1.03 21.85
N ARG A 90 0.06 -0.64 21.40
CA ARG A 90 1.03 0.06 22.24
C ARG A 90 0.55 1.43 22.75
N PHE A 91 -0.41 2.07 22.07
CA PHE A 91 -0.99 3.32 22.55
C PHE A 91 -1.91 3.13 23.77
N ILE A 92 -2.50 1.94 23.91
CA ILE A 92 -3.44 1.62 24.99
C ILE A 92 -2.82 0.74 26.08
N ASP A 93 -1.74 0.01 25.81
CA ASP A 93 -1.08 -0.88 26.77
C ASP A 93 0.15 -0.24 27.42
N PRO A 94 0.06 0.36 28.62
CA PRO A 94 1.21 1.00 29.28
C PRO A 94 2.36 0.05 29.64
N MET A 95 2.13 -1.27 29.65
CA MET A 95 3.15 -2.28 29.96
C MET A 95 3.96 -2.74 28.73
N TRP A 96 3.71 -2.16 27.54
CA TRP A 96 4.38 -2.58 26.31
C TRP A 96 5.91 -2.52 26.39
N LYS A 97 6.48 -1.55 27.12
CA LYS A 97 7.94 -1.43 27.31
C LYS A 97 8.54 -2.63 28.06
N ILE A 98 7.81 -3.17 29.03
CA ILE A 98 8.24 -4.35 29.81
C ILE A 98 8.15 -5.59 28.93
N LYS A 99 7.05 -5.74 28.17
CA LYS A 99 6.88 -6.82 27.19
C LYS A 99 7.97 -6.79 26.11
N LYS A 100 8.38 -5.58 25.70
CA LYS A 100 9.47 -5.36 24.74
C LYS A 100 10.81 -5.79 25.31
N PHE A 101 11.08 -5.41 26.56
CA PHE A 101 12.31 -5.82 27.24
C PHE A 101 12.44 -7.35 27.37
N LEU A 102 11.32 -8.03 27.62
CA LEU A 102 11.29 -9.50 27.73
C LEU A 102 11.21 -10.21 26.38
N ASN A 103 10.92 -9.50 25.29
CA ASN A 103 10.65 -10.04 23.95
C ASN A 103 9.60 -11.16 23.94
N ILE A 104 8.46 -10.94 24.61
CA ILE A 104 7.40 -11.95 24.77
C ILE A 104 6.12 -11.52 24.04
N GLY A 105 5.46 -12.48 23.39
CA GLY A 105 4.12 -12.32 22.82
C GLY A 105 4.10 -11.36 21.64
N SER A 106 3.31 -10.29 21.76
CA SER A 106 3.12 -9.27 20.69
C SER A 106 4.43 -8.58 20.29
N GLU A 107 5.38 -8.44 21.21
CA GLU A 107 6.65 -7.76 20.96
C GLU A 107 7.62 -8.61 20.12
N ALA A 108 7.60 -9.94 20.26
CA ALA A 108 8.33 -10.83 19.37
C ALA A 108 7.72 -10.88 17.96
N ILE A 109 6.38 -10.83 17.88
CA ILE A 109 5.65 -10.83 16.61
C ILE A 109 5.95 -9.57 15.81
N ILE A 110 5.93 -8.38 16.44
CA ILE A 110 6.26 -7.13 15.75
C ILE A 110 7.72 -7.09 15.30
N ASP A 111 8.67 -7.58 16.11
CA ASP A 111 10.06 -7.67 15.68
C ASP A 111 10.23 -8.58 14.44
N GLN A 112 9.54 -9.71 14.40
CA GLN A 112 9.52 -10.59 13.22
C GLN A 112 8.83 -9.93 12.02
N SER A 113 7.72 -9.21 12.24
CA SER A 113 7.01 -8.49 11.19
C SER A 113 7.86 -7.39 10.59
N ILE A 114 8.56 -6.60 11.40
CA ILE A 114 9.48 -5.55 10.92
C ILE A 114 10.59 -6.16 10.07
N ARG A 115 11.18 -7.28 10.46
CA ARG A 115 12.19 -7.97 9.64
C ARG A 115 11.66 -8.36 8.26
N LYS A 116 10.46 -8.93 8.19
CA LYS A 116 9.85 -9.32 6.91
C LYS A 116 9.50 -8.12 6.03
N ILE A 117 9.03 -7.04 6.65
CA ILE A 117 8.77 -5.75 5.97
C ILE A 117 10.08 -5.19 5.40
N ASP A 118 11.14 -5.23 6.19
CA ASP A 118 12.48 -4.77 5.79
C ASP A 118 13.05 -5.61 4.66
N ASP A 119 13.02 -6.94 4.79
CA ASP A 119 13.50 -7.86 3.76
C ASP A 119 12.80 -7.61 2.43
N PHE A 120 11.48 -7.45 2.46
CA PHE A 120 10.69 -7.10 1.28
C PHE A 120 11.11 -5.73 0.72
N THR A 121 11.15 -4.70 1.56
CA THR A 121 11.45 -3.33 1.13
C THR A 121 12.86 -3.22 0.54
N TYR A 122 13.84 -3.83 1.20
CA TYR A 122 15.21 -3.91 0.69
C TYR A 122 15.31 -4.73 -0.60
N SER A 123 14.51 -5.78 -0.77
CA SER A 123 14.48 -6.54 -2.03
C SER A 123 14.00 -5.66 -3.19
N VAL A 124 12.99 -4.82 -2.97
CA VAL A 124 12.48 -3.86 -3.96
C VAL A 124 13.54 -2.81 -4.30
N ILE A 125 14.21 -2.26 -3.28
CA ILE A 125 15.30 -1.28 -3.46
C ILE A 125 16.46 -1.89 -4.25
N ARG A 126 16.94 -3.08 -3.87
CA ARG A 126 18.04 -3.76 -4.55
C ARG A 126 17.72 -4.05 -6.00
N LYS A 127 16.54 -4.64 -6.26
CA LYS A 127 16.07 -4.94 -7.62
C LYS A 127 16.09 -3.68 -8.49
N ARG A 128 15.58 -2.55 -7.95
CA ARG A 128 15.57 -1.28 -8.69
C ARG A 128 16.97 -0.72 -8.93
N LYS A 129 17.88 -0.78 -7.94
CA LYS A 129 19.27 -0.34 -8.11
C LYS A 129 19.94 -1.10 -9.26
N THR A 130 19.74 -2.42 -9.34
CA THR A 130 20.26 -3.26 -10.44
C THR A 130 19.67 -2.87 -11.80
N GLU A 131 18.35 -2.64 -11.88
CA GLU A 131 17.69 -2.21 -13.12
C GLU A 131 18.24 -0.87 -13.65
N LEU A 132 18.63 0.05 -12.75
CA LEU A 132 19.23 1.34 -13.11
C LEU A 132 20.66 1.22 -13.66
N GLU A 133 21.40 0.20 -13.24
CA GLU A 133 22.77 -0.07 -13.71
C GLU A 133 22.80 -0.72 -15.10
N THR A 134 21.78 -1.52 -15.44
CA THR A 134 21.69 -2.24 -16.71
C THR A 134 21.31 -1.37 -17.92
N ASN A 135 21.35 -0.03 -17.79
CA ASN A 135 21.12 0.95 -18.86
C ASN A 135 19.77 0.82 -19.60
N ASP A 136 18.77 0.18 -18.98
CA ASP A 136 17.39 0.21 -19.45
C ASP A 136 16.77 1.57 -19.07
N LYS A 137 17.41 2.64 -19.56
CA LYS A 137 17.01 4.05 -19.41
C LYS A 137 15.78 4.38 -20.25
N VAL A 138 15.05 3.37 -20.72
CA VAL A 138 13.78 3.55 -21.40
C VAL A 138 12.70 3.74 -20.31
N ASN A 139 12.71 4.96 -19.78
CA ASN A 139 11.47 5.71 -19.57
C ASN A 139 10.59 5.32 -18.36
N LYS A 140 11.18 5.09 -17.18
CA LYS A 140 10.41 5.10 -15.92
C LYS A 140 11.10 5.97 -14.86
N GLN A 141 10.76 7.26 -14.87
CA GLN A 141 10.97 8.13 -13.71
C GLN A 141 9.98 7.70 -12.61
N ASP A 142 10.27 6.61 -11.92
CA ASP A 142 9.49 6.21 -10.75
C ASP A 142 10.05 6.82 -9.46
N ILE A 143 9.17 6.87 -8.46
CA ILE A 143 9.41 7.41 -7.12
C ILE A 143 10.77 6.93 -6.56
N LEU A 144 11.00 5.62 -6.63
CA LEU A 144 12.19 5.00 -6.07
C LEU A 144 13.46 5.41 -6.81
N SER A 145 13.41 5.53 -8.14
CA SER A 145 14.54 5.99 -8.95
C SER A 145 14.95 7.42 -8.58
N ARG A 146 13.98 8.34 -8.41
CA ARG A 146 14.27 9.73 -7.99
C ARG A 146 14.88 9.81 -6.59
N PHE A 147 14.40 8.99 -5.65
CA PHE A 147 14.98 8.95 -4.31
C PHE A 147 16.38 8.31 -4.31
N ILE A 148 16.62 7.27 -5.10
CA ILE A 148 17.96 6.69 -5.27
C ILE A 148 18.93 7.74 -5.85
N GLU A 149 18.52 8.52 -6.83
CA GLU A 149 19.33 9.62 -7.39
C GLU A 149 19.62 10.72 -6.37
N LEU A 150 18.62 11.14 -5.58
CA LEU A 150 18.83 12.11 -4.51
C LEU A 150 19.78 11.63 -3.41
N GLY A 151 19.86 10.32 -3.21
CA GLY A 151 20.81 9.72 -2.27
C GLY A 151 22.24 9.58 -2.80
N LYS A 152 22.47 9.73 -4.11
CA LYS A 152 23.82 9.77 -4.71
C LYS A 152 24.53 11.11 -4.50
N ASP A 153 23.78 12.14 -4.12
CA ASP A 153 24.30 13.47 -3.81
C ASP A 153 25.08 13.43 -2.48
N PRO A 154 26.39 13.73 -2.46
CA PRO A 154 27.22 13.69 -1.26
C PRO A 154 26.72 14.59 -0.12
N GLU A 155 25.95 15.64 -0.43
CA GLU A 155 25.39 16.54 0.58
C GLU A 155 24.21 15.92 1.36
N ASN A 156 23.57 14.87 0.83
CA ASN A 156 22.32 14.35 1.40
C ASN A 156 22.48 13.22 2.41
N ASN A 157 23.68 12.64 2.57
CA ASN A 157 23.94 11.53 3.51
C ASN A 157 22.82 10.47 3.56
N MET A 158 22.20 10.16 2.42
CA MET A 158 21.00 9.34 2.40
C MET A 158 21.39 7.88 2.47
N THR A 159 21.02 7.22 3.56
CA THR A 159 21.35 5.81 3.79
C THR A 159 20.32 4.88 3.16
N ASP A 160 20.69 3.61 2.98
CA ASP A 160 19.74 2.57 2.56
C ASP A 160 18.57 2.42 3.56
N LYS A 161 18.77 2.77 4.84
CA LYS A 161 17.68 2.88 5.84
C LYS A 161 16.71 4.02 5.48
N SER A 162 17.22 5.19 5.11
CA SER A 162 16.38 6.32 4.70
C SER A 162 15.55 5.99 3.46
N LEU A 163 16.12 5.28 2.48
CA LEU A 163 15.37 4.79 1.32
C LEU A 163 14.28 3.78 1.72
N ARG A 164 14.58 2.87 2.65
CA ARG A 164 13.60 1.92 3.21
C ARG A 164 12.43 2.66 3.82
N ASP A 165 12.71 3.65 4.68
CA ASP A 165 11.69 4.43 5.39
C ASP A 165 10.78 5.17 4.39
N ILE A 166 11.36 5.76 3.34
CA ILE A 166 10.62 6.43 2.25
C ILE A 166 9.69 5.47 1.53
N VAL A 167 10.21 4.35 1.01
CA VAL A 167 9.41 3.38 0.27
C VAL A 167 8.25 2.86 1.12
N LEU A 168 8.54 2.54 2.38
CA LEU A 168 7.53 2.05 3.31
C LEU A 168 6.44 3.10 3.51
N ASN A 169 6.80 4.35 3.81
CA ASN A 169 5.83 5.43 4.02
C ASN A 169 4.88 5.65 2.82
N PHE A 170 5.38 5.54 1.58
CA PHE A 170 4.53 5.60 0.39
C PHE A 170 3.55 4.44 0.31
N VAL A 171 3.99 3.22 0.61
CA VAL A 171 3.13 2.02 0.60
C VAL A 171 2.01 2.16 1.66
N ILE A 172 2.36 2.61 2.86
CA ILE A 172 1.40 2.82 3.95
C ILE A 172 0.37 3.87 3.56
N ALA A 173 0.85 5.03 3.10
CA ALA A 173 -0.03 6.15 2.74
C ALA A 173 -0.99 5.78 1.61
N GLY A 174 -0.53 5.03 0.61
CA GLY A 174 -1.34 4.67 -0.56
C GLY A 174 -2.32 3.53 -0.32
N ARG A 175 -1.92 2.48 0.41
CA ARG A 175 -2.70 1.23 0.53
C ARG A 175 -4.02 1.45 1.25
N ASP A 176 -3.98 1.84 2.51
CA ASP A 176 -5.17 1.82 3.37
C ASP A 176 -6.15 2.93 2.99
N THR A 177 -5.64 4.12 2.66
CA THR A 177 -6.47 5.26 2.25
C THR A 177 -7.22 4.99 0.94
N THR A 178 -6.56 4.37 -0.05
CA THR A 178 -7.18 4.03 -1.33
C THR A 178 -8.17 2.88 -1.16
N ALA A 179 -7.82 1.82 -0.42
CA ALA A 179 -8.73 0.70 -0.17
C ALA A 179 -10.01 1.15 0.54
N THR A 180 -9.91 1.99 1.56
CA THR A 180 -11.07 2.58 2.25
C THR A 180 -11.88 3.46 1.31
N THR A 181 -11.22 4.33 0.53
CA THR A 181 -11.91 5.23 -0.41
C THR A 181 -12.70 4.46 -1.47
N LEU A 182 -12.11 3.41 -2.06
CA LEU A 182 -12.77 2.58 -3.06
C LEU A 182 -13.93 1.78 -2.47
N SER A 183 -13.77 1.23 -1.26
CA SER A 183 -14.83 0.49 -0.57
C SER A 183 -16.04 1.39 -0.29
N LEU A 184 -15.79 2.61 0.22
CA LEU A 184 -16.85 3.59 0.47
C LEU A 184 -17.49 4.09 -0.84
N GLY A 185 -16.69 4.34 -1.87
CA GLY A 185 -17.17 4.75 -3.19
C GLY A 185 -18.10 3.73 -3.82
N TYR A 186 -17.75 2.44 -3.75
CA TYR A 186 -18.61 1.36 -4.24
C TYR A 186 -19.91 1.26 -3.44
N LEU A 187 -19.85 1.32 -2.11
CA LEU A 187 -21.05 1.30 -1.27
C LEU A 187 -21.98 2.49 -1.56
N HIS A 188 -21.39 3.66 -1.83
CA HIS A 188 -22.15 4.84 -2.20
C HIS A 188 -22.85 4.67 -3.57
N ASP A 189 -22.14 4.14 -4.58
CA ASP A 189 -22.72 3.85 -5.91
C ASP A 189 -23.83 2.79 -5.82
N TYR A 190 -23.57 1.68 -5.13
CA TYR A 190 -24.54 0.61 -4.91
C TYR A 190 -25.83 1.12 -4.25
N ASN A 191 -25.70 1.86 -3.15
CA ASN A 191 -26.85 2.43 -2.46
C ASN A 191 -27.59 3.47 -3.31
N SER A 192 -26.89 4.19 -4.19
CA SER A 192 -27.52 5.16 -5.09
C SER A 192 -28.33 4.46 -6.19
N ARG A 193 -27.81 3.38 -6.78
CA ARG A 193 -28.53 2.54 -7.75
C ARG A 193 -29.73 1.81 -7.15
N ALA A 194 -29.62 1.41 -5.88
CA ALA A 194 -30.73 0.80 -5.15
C ALA A 194 -31.88 1.81 -4.96
N ARG A 195 -31.55 3.07 -4.64
CA ARG A 195 -32.54 4.16 -4.51
C ARG A 195 -33.14 4.60 -5.86
N SER A 196 -32.39 4.52 -6.96
CA SER A 196 -32.92 4.85 -8.30
C SER A 196 -33.74 3.72 -8.94
N GLY A 197 -33.82 2.55 -8.29
CA GLY A 197 -34.50 1.36 -8.84
C GLY A 197 -33.72 0.65 -9.97
N GLU A 198 -32.52 1.11 -10.30
CA GLU A 198 -31.66 0.53 -11.34
C GLU A 198 -30.93 -0.73 -10.86
N ALA A 199 -30.74 -0.89 -9.54
CA ALA A 199 -30.08 -2.07 -8.96
C ALA A 199 -30.85 -3.37 -9.22
N VAL A 200 -32.17 -3.32 -9.35
CA VAL A 200 -33.02 -4.50 -9.62
C VAL A 200 -32.81 -5.01 -11.06
N ARG A 201 -32.57 -4.11 -12.02
CA ARG A 201 -32.34 -4.48 -13.43
C ARG A 201 -30.98 -5.14 -13.67
N GLY A 202 -29.97 -4.84 -12.86
CA GLY A 202 -28.64 -5.48 -12.99
C GLY A 202 -28.63 -6.96 -12.62
N ALA A 203 -29.54 -7.38 -11.72
CA ALA A 203 -29.70 -8.78 -11.33
C ALA A 203 -30.62 -9.57 -12.28
N GLU A 204 -31.63 -8.91 -12.88
CA GLU A 204 -32.52 -9.56 -13.86
C GLU A 204 -31.85 -9.85 -15.22
N VAL A 205 -30.83 -9.08 -15.62
CA VAL A 205 -30.19 -9.26 -16.95
C VAL A 205 -29.23 -10.47 -17.01
N VAL A 206 -28.88 -11.08 -15.86
CA VAL A 206 -28.00 -12.28 -15.82
C VAL A 206 -28.78 -13.59 -15.62
N GLY A 207 -30.11 -13.53 -15.46
CA GLY A 207 -30.92 -14.71 -15.25
C GLY A 207 -32.28 -14.61 -15.91
N THR A 208 -32.36 -14.99 -17.20
CA THR A 208 -33.41 -15.82 -17.81
C THR A 208 -33.32 -15.74 -19.34
N SER A 209 -32.72 -16.77 -19.96
CA SER A 209 -33.18 -17.21 -21.28
C SER A 209 -34.05 -18.46 -21.04
N PRO A 210 -35.32 -18.46 -21.48
CA PRO A 210 -36.14 -19.65 -21.45
C PRO A 210 -35.77 -20.54 -22.65
N GLY A 211 -35.38 -21.78 -22.35
CA GLY A 211 -35.20 -22.90 -23.27
C GLY A 211 -35.40 -24.19 -22.51
#